data_AF-A0A8X6T7K1-F1
#
_entry.id   AF-A0A8X6T7K1-F1
#
_cell.length_a   1.000
_cell.length_b   1.000
_cell.length_c   1.000
_cell.angle_alpha   90.00
_cell.angle_beta   90.00
_cell.angle_gamma   90.00
#
_symmetry.space_group_name_H-M   'P 1'
#
loop_
_entity.id
_entity.type
_entity.pdbx_description
1 polymer ?
#
loop_
_entity_poly.entity_id
_entity_poly.type
_entity_poly.pdbx_seq_one_letter_code
_entity_poly.pdbx_strand_id
1 'polypeptide(L)'
;MNTFEKLKAKRSALRGSITKLIEKTKLILGSSVEDTDSEEILELLEQINKKENDLNIVNSEIEIAITDPTVFDNELKTSEDYSDRITRIKFQ
;
A
#
# COMPACT_ATOMS: atom_id res chain seq x y z
N MET A 1 -16.87 -16.61 -3.39
CA MET A 1 -15.97 -15.75 -2.59
C MET A 1 -16.84 -14.82 -1.75
N ASN A 2 -16.79 -14.93 -0.41
CA ASN A 2 -17.56 -14.05 0.48
C ASN A 2 -17.01 -12.61 0.42
N THR A 3 -17.77 -11.63 0.93
CA THR A 3 -17.39 -10.21 0.91
C THR A 3 -16.02 -9.96 1.55
N PHE A 4 -15.74 -10.64 2.67
CA PHE A 4 -14.47 -10.53 3.40
C PHE A 4 -13.26 -10.99 2.56
N GLU A 5 -13.35 -12.14 1.91
CA GLU A 5 -12.29 -12.65 1.01
C GLU A 5 -12.05 -11.69 -0.16
N LYS A 6 -13.11 -11.09 -0.73
CA LYS A 6 -12.99 -10.07 -1.79
C LYS A 6 -12.23 -8.84 -1.30
N LEU A 7 -12.52 -8.37 -0.09
CA LEU A 7 -11.81 -7.25 0.52
C LEU A 7 -10.33 -7.58 0.76
N LYS A 8 -10.02 -8.77 1.28
CA LYS A 8 -8.62 -9.22 1.44
C LYS A 8 -7.86 -9.28 0.11
N ALA A 9 -8.49 -9.80 -0.95
CA ALA A 9 -7.88 -9.83 -2.27
C ALA A 9 -7.63 -8.41 -2.82
N LYS A 10 -8.60 -7.50 -2.67
CA LYS A 10 -8.46 -6.08 -3.05
C LYS A 10 -7.32 -5.41 -2.27
N ARG A 11 -7.26 -5.63 -0.95
CA ARG A 11 -6.17 -5.15 -0.09
C ARG A 11 -4.81 -5.66 -0.57
N SER A 12 -4.70 -6.97 -0.82
CA SER A 12 -3.46 -7.57 -1.32
C SER A 12 -3.02 -6.97 -2.67
N ALA A 13 -3.96 -6.73 -3.58
CA ALA A 13 -3.67 -6.12 -4.87
C ALA A 13 -3.20 -4.67 -4.73
N LEU A 14 -3.85 -3.87 -3.88
CA LEU A 14 -3.43 -2.50 -3.57
C LEU A 14 -2.03 -2.47 -2.97
N ARG A 15 -1.75 -3.32 -1.98
CA ARG A 15 -0.42 -3.45 -1.35
C ARG A 15 0.67 -3.78 -2.36
N GLY A 16 0.41 -4.75 -3.23
CA GLY A 16 1.34 -5.10 -4.31
C GLY A 16 1.57 -3.95 -5.29
N SER A 17 0.52 -3.20 -5.64
CA SER A 17 0.63 -2.04 -6.53
C SER A 17 1.42 -0.89 -5.90
N ILE A 18 1.18 -0.57 -4.62
CA ILE A 18 1.89 0.49 -3.89
C ILE A 18 3.37 0.14 -3.78
N THR A 19 3.69 -1.09 -3.40
CA THR A 19 5.07 -1.58 -3.28
C THR A 19 5.84 -1.37 -4.60
N LYS A 20 5.26 -1.79 -5.73
CA LYS A 20 5.87 -1.63 -7.05
C LYS A 20 6.10 -0.17 -7.44
N LEU A 21 5.14 0.70 -7.13
CA LEU A 21 5.28 2.13 -7.43
C LEU A 21 6.41 2.76 -6.62
N ILE A 22 6.51 2.45 -5.32
CA ILE A 22 7.61 2.97 -4.49
C ILE A 22 8.96 2.47 -4.99
N GLU A 23 9.07 1.18 -5.33
CA GLU A 23 10.29 0.61 -5.91
C GLU A 23 10.68 1.33 -7.22
N LYS A 24 9.71 1.61 -8.09
CA LYS A 24 9.93 2.38 -9.31
C LYS A 24 10.40 3.81 -9.00
N THR A 25 9.74 4.51 -8.08
CA THR A 25 10.13 5.86 -7.66
C THR A 25 11.57 5.87 -7.13
N LYS A 26 11.97 4.88 -6.34
CA LYS A 26 13.35 4.74 -5.85
C LYS A 26 14.38 4.53 -6.96
N LEU A 27 14.05 3.70 -7.95
CA LEU A 27 14.95 3.46 -9.08
C LEU A 27 15.23 4.76 -9.85
N ILE A 28 14.19 5.56 -10.09
CA ILE A 28 14.34 6.86 -10.75
C ILE A 28 15.16 7.82 -9.87
N LEU A 29 14.85 7.91 -8.58
CA LEU A 29 15.60 8.77 -7.64
C LEU A 29 17.07 8.33 -7.45
N GLY A 30 17.37 7.05 -7.62
CA GLY A 30 18.73 6.51 -7.57
C GLY A 30 19.50 6.64 -8.89
N SER A 31 18.89 7.18 -9.94
CA SER A 31 19.51 7.45 -11.23
C SER A 31 20.39 8.70 -11.17
N SER A 32 21.20 8.95 -12.20
CA SER A 32 21.96 10.21 -12.27
C SER A 32 20.99 11.40 -12.31
N VAL A 33 21.42 12.56 -11.81
CA VAL A 33 20.58 13.78 -11.77
C VAL A 33 20.15 14.22 -13.17
N GLU A 34 20.94 13.92 -14.20
CA GLU A 34 20.62 14.21 -15.61
C GLU A 34 19.51 13.29 -16.17
N ASP A 35 19.33 12.10 -15.59
CA ASP A 35 18.33 11.10 -16.00
C ASP A 35 17.06 11.14 -15.12
N THR A 36 17.04 11.98 -14.08
CA THR A 36 15.94 12.04 -13.12
C THR A 36 14.78 12.87 -13.69
N ASP A 37 13.75 12.20 -14.19
CA ASP A 37 12.50 12.82 -14.60
C ASP A 37 11.67 13.23 -13.37
N SER A 38 11.70 14.52 -13.05
CA SER A 38 10.98 15.09 -11.91
C SER A 38 9.46 15.06 -12.08
N GLU A 39 8.96 15.10 -13.32
CA GLU A 39 7.53 15.04 -13.62
C GLU A 39 7.02 13.61 -13.42
N GLU A 40 7.78 12.61 -13.91
CA GLU A 40 7.48 11.19 -13.66
C GLU A 40 7.46 10.86 -12.16
N ILE A 41 8.38 11.43 -11.37
CA ILE A 41 8.39 11.24 -9.90
C ILE A 41 7.12 11.79 -9.27
N LEU A 42 6.71 13.01 -9.64
CA LEU A 42 5.49 13.64 -9.09
C LEU A 42 4.24 12.81 -9.42
N GLU A 43 4.13 12.31 -10.66
CA GLU A 43 3.03 11.43 -11.06
C GLU A 43 3.02 10.12 -10.27
N LEU A 44 4.19 9.51 -10.03
CA LEU A 44 4.29 8.29 -9.24
C LEU A 44 3.88 8.53 -7.78
N LEU A 45 4.28 9.66 -7.19
CA LEU A 45 3.89 10.04 -5.84
C LEU A 45 2.38 10.28 -5.72
N GLU A 46 1.76 10.93 -6.70
CA GLU A 46 0.31 11.10 -6.73
C GLU A 46 -0.41 9.75 -6.81
N GLN A 47 0.07 8.84 -7.67
CA GLN A 47 -0.48 7.48 -7.79
C GLN A 47 -0.34 6.67 -6.50
N ILE A 48 0.78 6.80 -5.78
CA ILE A 48 0.99 6.17 -4.47
C ILE A 48 -0.02 6.72 -3.47
N ASN A 49 -0.14 8.04 -3.34
CA ASN A 49 -1.08 8.67 -2.41
C ASN A 49 -2.53 8.25 -2.65
N LYS A 50 -2.96 8.21 -3.92
CA LYS A 50 -4.30 7.75 -4.28
C LYS A 50 -4.55 6.31 -3.84
N LYS A 51 -3.59 5.41 -4.09
CA LYS A 51 -3.72 4.00 -3.72
C LYS A 51 -3.65 3.77 -2.22
N GLU A 52 -2.92 4.60 -1.48
CA GLU A 52 -2.91 4.55 -0.01
C GLU A 52 -4.26 4.97 0.58
N ASN A 53 -4.90 5.99 0.00
CA ASN A 53 -6.27 6.35 0.38
C ASN A 53 -7.24 5.19 0.09
N ASP A 54 -7.15 4.56 -1.08
CA ASP A 54 -7.96 3.38 -1.41
C ASP A 54 -7.69 2.21 -0.44
N LEU A 55 -6.43 2.02 -0.03
CA LEU A 55 -6.03 0.99 0.92
C LEU A 55 -6.62 1.24 2.31
N ASN A 56 -6.62 2.49 2.77
CA ASN A 56 -7.20 2.88 4.06
C ASN A 56 -8.70 2.61 4.08
N ILE A 57 -9.42 2.95 3.00
CA ILE A 57 -10.85 2.63 2.87
C ILE A 57 -11.08 1.12 2.97
N VAL A 58 -10.31 0.32 2.25
CA VAL A 58 -10.45 -1.15 2.28
C VAL A 58 -10.11 -1.73 3.66
N ASN A 59 -9.12 -1.18 4.37
CA ASN A 59 -8.81 -1.59 5.73
C ASN A 59 -9.99 -1.34 6.67
N SER A 60 -10.61 -0.15 6.60
CA SER A 60 -11.82 0.15 7.39
C SER A 60 -13.01 -0.75 7.02
N GLU A 61 -13.21 -1.06 5.74
CA GLU A 61 -14.24 -2.02 5.30
C GLU A 61 -13.99 -3.43 5.88
N ILE A 62 -12.72 -3.85 5.97
CA ILE A 62 -12.31 -5.13 6.57
C ILE A 62 -12.59 -5.13 8.07
N GLU A 63 -12.20 -4.07 8.78
CA GLU A 63 -12.43 -3.92 10.22
C GLU A 63 -13.92 -4.03 10.57
N ILE A 64 -14.79 -3.37 9.80
CA ILE A 64 -16.26 -3.44 9.99
C ILE A 64 -16.81 -4.83 9.68
N ALA A 65 -16.22 -5.55 8.72
CA ALA A 65 -16.69 -6.86 8.28
C ALA A 65 -16.32 -8.01 9.23
N ILE A 66 -15.39 -7.80 10.17
CA ILE A 66 -14.92 -8.82 11.10
C ILE A 66 -15.72 -8.75 12.40
N THR A 67 -16.37 -9.86 12.74
CA THR A 67 -17.09 -10.00 14.02
C THR A 67 -16.34 -10.89 15.02
N ASP A 68 -15.35 -11.65 14.57
CA ASP A 68 -14.51 -12.51 15.41
C ASP A 68 -13.28 -11.72 15.91
N PRO A 69 -13.11 -11.53 17.23
CA PRO A 69 -11.98 -10.78 17.78
C PRO A 69 -10.60 -11.36 17.41
N THR A 70 -10.47 -12.68 17.30
CA THR A 70 -9.20 -13.33 16.95
C THR A 70 -8.85 -13.06 15.48
N VAL A 71 -9.86 -13.06 14.61
CA VAL A 71 -9.66 -12.68 13.20
C VAL A 71 -9.30 -11.20 13.12
N PHE A 72 -9.93 -10.35 13.93
CA PHE A 72 -9.66 -8.91 13.96
C PHE A 72 -8.20 -8.61 14.34
N ASP A 73 -7.72 -9.19 15.44
CA ASP A 73 -6.35 -8.99 15.93
C ASP A 73 -5.30 -9.43 14.89
N ASN A 74 -5.54 -10.56 14.22
CA ASN A 74 -4.67 -11.03 13.15
C ASN A 74 -4.66 -10.05 11.96
N GLU A 75 -5.83 -9.55 11.57
CA GLU A 75 -5.96 -8.63 10.44
C GLU A 75 -5.32 -7.27 10.73
N LEU A 76 -5.50 -6.74 11.95
CA LEU A 76 -4.85 -5.52 12.43
C LEU A 76 -3.33 -5.67 12.36
N LYS A 77 -2.77 -6.75 12.94
CA LYS A 77 -1.33 -7.04 12.90
C LYS A 77 -0.79 -7.10 11.47
N THR A 78 -1.50 -7.76 10.55
CA THR A 78 -1.07 -7.83 9.14
C THR A 78 -1.10 -6.47 8.44
N SER A 79 -1.90 -5.52 8.95
CA SER A 79 -1.96 -4.14 8.47
C SER A 79 -0.81 -3.31 9.00
N GLU A 80 -0.54 -3.41 10.30
CA GLU A 80 0.60 -2.76 10.95
C GLU A 80 1.93 -3.24 10.36
N ASP A 81 2.13 -4.56 10.21
CA ASP A 81 3.34 -5.14 9.61
C ASP A 81 3.59 -4.61 8.19
N TYR A 82 2.53 -4.41 7.40
CA TYR A 82 2.65 -3.84 6.07
C TYR A 82 2.96 -2.33 6.11
N SER A 83 2.31 -1.58 7.00
CA SER A 83 2.55 -0.15 7.19
C SER A 83 4.01 0.11 7.59
N ASP A 84 4.54 -0.67 8.53
CA ASP A 84 5.94 -0.62 8.95
C ASP A 84 6.88 -0.94 7.79
N ARG A 85 6.58 -2.02 7.05
CA ARG A 85 7.38 -2.41 5.87
C ARG A 85 7.39 -1.30 4.82
N ILE A 86 6.24 -0.71 4.50
CA ILE A 86 6.14 0.38 3.51
C ILE A 86 6.84 1.63 4.00
N THR A 87 6.75 1.97 5.28
CA THR A 87 7.46 3.12 5.86
C THR A 87 8.97 2.94 5.72
N ARG A 88 9.49 1.75 6.06
CA ARG A 88 10.91 1.42 5.83
C ARG A 88 11.29 1.53 4.36
N ILE A 89 10.44 1.02 3.47
CA ILE A 89 10.67 1.16 2.04
C ILE A 89 10.65 2.65 1.67
N LYS A 90 9.67 3.47 2.01
CA LYS A 90 9.60 4.87 1.58
C LYS A 90 10.76 5.77 2.06
N PHE A 91 11.27 5.53 3.26
CA PHE A 91 12.22 6.44 3.93
C PHE A 91 13.64 5.88 4.11
N GLN A 92 13.95 4.71 3.54
CA GLN A 92 15.34 4.22 3.39
C GLN A 92 15.98 4.70 2.10
#